data_AF-M0NCW2-F1
#
_entry.id   AF-M0NCW2-F1
#
_cell.length_a   1.000
_cell.length_b   1.000
_cell.length_c   1.000
_cell.angle_alpha   90.00
_cell.angle_beta   90.00
_cell.angle_gamma   90.00
#
_symmetry.space_group_name_H-M   'P 1'
#
loop_
_entity.id
_entity.type
_entity.pdbx_description
1 polymer ?
#
loop_
_entity_poly.entity_id
_entity_poly.type
_entity_poly.pdbx_seq_one_letter_code
_entity_poly.pdbx_strand_id
1 'polypeptide(L)'
;METMGWQNGSFDTTPELAEVAGIVEEFHDWLDKHDHMERGQLISTAMTTLMETERGNETIDAEAVLAVEFEEFQPLDRGYLATLANELELVCIAETDASVRRTRIEPGTVTDHVSFSTIQSGGRDEPATRPSATAAYLARRSVHEDPEAGDVSVLAAETADEQLEKVADEIEQLQEREGWTYDDVAVALKQSGPAVTGTIRALEQTGIPTASATVTGFGDDPAIRELLRVVRYLAASSDARQSLLSDGAVLDETILASVETMDGLSAPLRRWATDSSMKARIAEETPPLDARAQFGNVKRVFSMAEFVEDTDFLDTTWESFATMLERAHEYAPQQNQTRATDLDGGVRVDHLQALKNGSFRAVFVLNVVDENYPGDPSLTRLFPHERVAKMPDYPGVTAVKNGDVEATFPTRSTASSRPFRRYHAEHARRQLAVGAAAATDRLYFCLYKHEDTALDERVQPSRFLTDAYRQLPWVTEADDSVIKSERAAEEYLLSRVDRELADVRRTNSQDVTVSLDEFEADLVEIQRLLDASGERGGHLRRALRTRTEFADGRIRRE
;
A
#
# COMPACT_ATOMS: atom_id res chain seq x y z
N MET A 1 2.27 -5.20 -12.68
CA MET A 1 2.95 -4.34 -13.68
C MET A 1 1.87 -3.88 -14.64
N GLU A 2 1.70 -2.57 -14.83
CA GLU A 2 0.64 -2.04 -15.70
C GLU A 2 0.92 -2.49 -17.15
N THR A 3 -0.11 -2.94 -17.87
CA THR A 3 0.01 -3.39 -19.29
C THR A 3 0.61 -2.31 -20.19
N MET A 4 0.45 -1.05 -19.79
CA MET A 4 1.07 0.13 -20.38
C MET A 4 2.61 0.03 -20.51
N GLY A 5 3.31 -0.65 -19.59
CA GLY A 5 4.76 -0.86 -19.71
C GLY A 5 5.16 -1.83 -20.84
N TRP A 6 4.25 -2.68 -21.28
CA TRP A 6 4.49 -3.66 -22.34
C TRP A 6 4.22 -3.11 -23.74
N GLN A 7 3.59 -1.93 -23.82
CA GLN A 7 3.18 -1.34 -25.09
C GLN A 7 4.33 -0.56 -25.74
N ASN A 8 4.50 -0.75 -27.05
CA ASN A 8 5.52 -0.11 -27.89
C ASN A 8 6.99 -0.45 -27.56
N GLY A 9 7.26 -1.53 -26.81
CA GLY A 9 8.61 -2.05 -26.57
C GLY A 9 9.08 -2.98 -27.69
N SER A 10 10.33 -2.84 -28.16
CA SER A 10 10.96 -3.84 -29.03
C SER A 10 11.63 -4.91 -28.17
N PHE A 11 11.27 -6.18 -28.37
CA PHE A 11 11.76 -7.32 -27.57
C PHE A 11 12.79 -8.18 -28.32
N ASP A 12 13.68 -7.54 -29.08
CA ASP A 12 14.58 -8.19 -30.03
C ASP A 12 15.61 -9.14 -29.40
N THR A 13 15.96 -8.94 -28.13
CA THR A 13 17.05 -9.66 -27.45
C THR A 13 16.53 -10.80 -26.58
N THR A 14 15.24 -10.81 -26.23
CA THR A 14 14.64 -11.71 -25.25
C THR A 14 13.47 -12.48 -25.86
N PRO A 15 13.70 -13.71 -26.37
CA PRO A 15 12.68 -14.48 -27.11
C PRO A 15 11.38 -14.70 -26.34
N GLU A 16 11.45 -14.91 -25.02
CA GLU A 16 10.27 -15.10 -24.20
C GLU A 16 9.39 -13.84 -24.12
N LEU A 17 10.01 -12.66 -24.15
CA LEU A 17 9.26 -11.39 -24.18
C LEU A 17 8.68 -11.14 -25.57
N ALA A 18 9.38 -11.52 -26.64
CA ALA A 18 8.85 -11.45 -27.99
C ALA A 18 7.64 -12.40 -28.18
N GLU A 19 7.67 -13.59 -27.58
CA GLU A 19 6.52 -14.51 -27.56
C GLU A 19 5.33 -13.91 -26.80
N VAL A 20 5.57 -13.34 -25.61
CA VAL A 20 4.53 -12.65 -24.83
C VAL A 20 3.96 -11.47 -25.61
N ALA A 21 4.80 -10.66 -26.25
CA ALA A 21 4.38 -9.53 -27.05
C ALA A 21 3.53 -9.94 -28.26
N GLY A 22 3.93 -11.01 -28.98
CA GLY A 22 3.13 -11.56 -30.06
C GLY A 22 1.76 -12.05 -29.61
N ILE A 23 1.66 -12.67 -28.42
CA ILE A 23 0.38 -13.06 -27.83
C ILE A 23 -0.46 -11.82 -27.49
N VAL A 24 0.16 -10.76 -26.95
CA VAL A 24 -0.53 -9.51 -26.63
C VAL A 24 -1.03 -8.81 -27.89
N GLU A 25 -0.23 -8.75 -28.95
CA GLU A 25 -0.63 -8.20 -30.26
C GLU A 25 -1.77 -9.02 -30.88
N GLU A 26 -1.67 -10.35 -30.90
CA GLU A 26 -2.75 -11.22 -31.40
C GLU A 26 -4.04 -11.03 -30.60
N PHE A 27 -3.92 -10.85 -29.28
CA PHE A 27 -5.06 -10.56 -28.41
C PHE A 27 -5.65 -9.17 -28.69
N HIS A 28 -4.83 -8.15 -28.93
CA HIS A 28 -5.25 -6.80 -29.29
C HIS A 28 -5.96 -6.77 -30.65
N ASP A 29 -5.39 -7.42 -31.67
CA ASP A 29 -6.02 -7.62 -32.98
C ASP A 29 -7.36 -8.36 -32.87
N TRP A 30 -7.44 -9.31 -31.94
CA TRP A 30 -8.67 -10.05 -31.67
C TRP A 30 -9.71 -9.17 -30.98
N LEU A 31 -9.32 -8.33 -30.01
CA LEU A 31 -10.23 -7.36 -29.36
C LEU A 31 -10.79 -6.36 -30.38
N ASP A 32 -9.94 -5.81 -31.24
CA ASP A 32 -10.34 -4.84 -32.27
C ASP A 32 -11.36 -5.45 -33.26
N LYS A 33 -11.18 -6.73 -33.66
CA LYS A 33 -12.15 -7.44 -34.52
C LYS A 33 -13.52 -7.61 -33.87
N HIS A 34 -13.62 -7.49 -32.55
CA HIS A 34 -14.86 -7.61 -31.78
C HIS A 34 -15.31 -6.27 -31.16
N ASP A 35 -14.81 -5.14 -31.67
CA ASP A 35 -15.17 -3.79 -31.20
C ASP A 35 -14.90 -3.60 -29.68
N HIS A 36 -13.76 -4.13 -29.23
CA HIS A 36 -13.32 -4.06 -27.84
C HIS A 36 -11.91 -3.46 -27.75
N MET A 37 -11.62 -2.86 -26.60
CA MET A 37 -10.31 -2.28 -26.30
C MET A 37 -9.95 -2.51 -24.84
N GLU A 38 -8.70 -2.89 -24.58
CA GLU A 38 -8.15 -2.99 -23.25
C GLU A 38 -7.85 -1.58 -22.70
N ARG A 39 -8.09 -1.35 -21.40
CA ARG A 39 -7.74 -0.07 -20.75
C ARG A 39 -6.28 0.34 -20.96
N GLY A 40 -5.36 -0.62 -20.99
CA GLY A 40 -3.95 -0.36 -21.27
C GLY A 40 -3.75 0.34 -22.62
N GLN A 41 -4.52 -0.04 -23.65
CA GLN A 41 -4.40 0.50 -25.03
C GLN A 41 -4.94 1.93 -25.18
N LEU A 42 -5.63 2.46 -24.16
CA LEU A 42 -6.35 3.73 -24.29
C LEU A 42 -5.41 4.87 -24.72
N ILE A 43 -4.22 4.97 -24.14
CA ILE A 43 -3.26 6.04 -24.45
C ILE A 43 -2.65 5.87 -25.85
N SER A 44 -2.29 4.65 -26.26
CA SER A 44 -1.79 4.38 -27.60
C SER A 44 -2.84 4.67 -28.67
N THR A 45 -4.09 4.23 -28.45
CA THR A 45 -5.21 4.48 -29.38
C THR A 45 -5.56 5.97 -29.45
N ALA A 46 -5.57 6.66 -28.32
CA ALA A 46 -5.77 8.12 -28.28
C ALA A 46 -4.68 8.86 -29.04
N MET A 47 -3.42 8.44 -28.91
CA MET A 47 -2.29 9.00 -29.66
C MET A 47 -2.45 8.79 -31.17
N THR A 48 -2.77 7.56 -31.62
CA THR A 48 -3.05 7.28 -33.04
C THR A 48 -4.19 8.15 -33.57
N THR A 49 -5.29 8.27 -32.81
CA THR A 49 -6.45 9.09 -33.18
C THR A 49 -6.06 10.57 -33.33
N LEU A 50 -5.26 11.11 -32.40
CA LEU A 50 -4.78 12.49 -32.47
C LEU A 50 -3.87 12.73 -33.68
N MET A 51 -3.05 11.74 -34.06
CA MET A 51 -2.16 11.84 -35.23
C MET A 51 -2.90 11.74 -36.57
N GLU A 52 -3.93 10.92 -36.65
CA GLU A 52 -4.67 10.68 -37.89
C GLU A 52 -5.65 11.81 -38.25
N THR A 53 -6.03 12.62 -37.26
CA THR A 53 -7.02 13.67 -37.49
C THR A 53 -6.34 15.01 -37.77
N GLU A 54 -6.57 15.62 -38.95
CA GLU A 54 -6.27 17.06 -39.19
C GLU A 54 -6.98 17.99 -38.17
N ARG A 55 -7.89 17.43 -37.36
CA ARG A 55 -8.66 18.07 -36.27
C ARG A 55 -7.95 18.13 -34.91
N GLY A 56 -6.66 17.83 -34.80
CA GLY A 56 -5.92 18.08 -33.55
C GLY A 56 -6.19 19.49 -33.00
N ASN A 57 -6.26 20.48 -33.90
CA ASN A 57 -6.58 21.88 -33.59
C ASN A 57 -8.08 22.19 -33.43
N GLU A 58 -9.01 21.35 -33.91
CA GLU A 58 -10.46 21.58 -33.70
C GLU A 58 -10.96 21.00 -32.37
N THR A 59 -10.23 20.05 -31.77
CA THR A 59 -10.70 19.27 -30.60
C THR A 59 -10.18 19.83 -29.27
N ILE A 60 -9.06 20.56 -29.28
CA ILE A 60 -8.39 21.07 -28.08
C ILE A 60 -8.45 22.59 -28.11
N ASP A 61 -9.36 23.17 -27.34
CA ASP A 61 -9.46 24.63 -27.13
C ASP A 61 -8.58 25.02 -25.92
N ALA A 62 -7.27 25.04 -26.12
CA ALA A 62 -6.29 25.44 -25.10
C ALA A 62 -5.17 26.27 -25.72
N GLU A 63 -4.70 27.27 -24.98
CA GLU A 63 -3.57 28.12 -25.40
C GLU A 63 -2.21 27.50 -25.00
N ALA A 64 -2.20 26.71 -23.92
CA ALA A 64 -1.02 26.06 -23.38
C ALA A 64 -1.39 24.78 -22.60
N VAL A 65 -0.43 23.88 -22.45
CA VAL A 65 -0.53 22.64 -21.67
C VAL A 65 0.47 22.70 -20.52
N LEU A 66 -0.01 22.52 -19.29
CA LEU A 66 0.83 22.43 -18.09
C LEU A 66 0.90 20.98 -17.61
N ALA A 67 2.10 20.40 -17.62
CA ALA A 67 2.38 19.08 -17.07
C ALA A 67 3.13 19.20 -15.75
N VAL A 68 2.50 18.81 -14.65
CA VAL A 68 3.07 18.82 -13.29
C VAL A 68 3.54 17.41 -12.92
N GLU A 69 4.60 17.30 -12.12
CA GLU A 69 5.29 16.03 -11.82
C GLU A 69 5.82 15.33 -13.08
N PHE A 70 6.33 16.13 -14.02
CA PHE A 70 6.79 15.61 -15.31
C PHE A 70 7.90 14.55 -15.17
N GLU A 71 8.61 14.51 -14.04
CA GLU A 71 9.58 13.46 -13.73
C GLU A 71 8.97 12.05 -13.56
N GLU A 72 7.66 11.93 -13.38
CA GLU A 72 6.94 10.64 -13.23
C GLU A 72 6.38 10.08 -14.53
N PHE A 73 6.32 10.90 -15.59
CA PHE A 73 5.71 10.55 -16.87
C PHE A 73 6.52 9.46 -17.57
N GLN A 74 5.85 8.38 -17.98
CA GLN A 74 6.43 7.25 -18.71
C GLN A 74 6.56 7.57 -20.21
N PRO A 75 7.26 6.75 -21.02
CA PRO A 75 7.42 7.00 -22.45
C PRO A 75 6.10 7.27 -23.19
N LEU A 76 5.05 6.50 -22.90
CA LEU A 76 3.74 6.67 -23.52
C LEU A 76 3.05 7.95 -23.08
N ASP A 77 3.16 8.34 -21.81
CA ASP A 77 2.61 9.61 -21.32
C ASP A 77 3.27 10.79 -22.02
N ARG A 78 4.60 10.73 -22.19
CA ARG A 78 5.38 11.76 -22.89
C ARG A 78 5.04 11.82 -24.38
N GLY A 79 4.87 10.66 -25.03
CA GLY A 79 4.45 10.58 -26.43
C GLY A 79 3.04 11.15 -26.65
N TYR A 80 2.13 10.85 -25.73
CA TYR A 80 0.78 11.44 -25.73
C TYR A 80 0.83 12.95 -25.55
N LEU A 81 1.56 13.46 -24.54
CA LEU A 81 1.70 14.89 -24.33
C LEU A 81 2.33 15.62 -25.52
N ALA A 82 3.35 15.03 -26.15
CA ALA A 82 3.98 15.60 -27.33
C ALA A 82 3.02 15.68 -28.53
N THR A 83 2.14 14.70 -28.67
CA THR A 83 1.11 14.67 -29.73
C THR A 83 -0.02 15.67 -29.41
N LEU A 84 -0.45 15.73 -28.15
CA LEU A 84 -1.50 16.62 -27.67
C LEU A 84 -1.10 18.09 -27.78
N ALA A 85 0.13 18.42 -27.38
CA ALA A 85 0.65 19.77 -27.40
C ALA A 85 1.28 20.15 -28.75
N ASN A 86 0.97 19.41 -29.82
CA ASN A 86 1.41 19.78 -31.16
C ASN A 86 0.86 21.18 -31.49
N GLU A 87 1.75 22.14 -31.74
CA GLU A 87 1.44 23.57 -31.93
C GLU A 87 1.04 24.38 -30.67
N LEU A 88 1.05 23.78 -29.47
CA LEU A 88 0.77 24.46 -28.20
C LEU A 88 2.05 24.69 -27.37
N GLU A 89 2.02 25.66 -26.46
CA GLU A 89 3.09 25.82 -25.46
C GLU A 89 2.95 24.72 -24.39
N LEU A 90 3.93 23.80 -24.32
CA LEU A 90 4.01 22.79 -23.27
C LEU A 90 4.99 23.21 -22.18
N VAL A 91 4.47 23.44 -20.98
CA VAL A 91 5.26 23.75 -19.78
C VAL A 91 5.31 22.52 -18.89
N CYS A 92 6.52 21.99 -18.66
CA CYS A 92 6.73 20.84 -17.80
C CYS A 92 7.39 21.26 -16.47
N ILE A 93 6.72 21.00 -15.36
CA ILE A 93 7.24 21.21 -14.00
C ILE A 93 7.70 19.87 -13.47
N ALA A 94 8.96 19.79 -13.06
CA ALA A 94 9.55 18.57 -12.52
C ALA A 94 10.38 18.85 -11.27
N GLU A 95 10.32 17.93 -10.30
CA GLU A 95 11.18 17.96 -9.12
C GLU A 95 12.40 17.05 -9.27
N THR A 96 13.58 17.57 -8.91
CA THR A 96 14.83 16.81 -9.01
C THR A 96 14.93 15.78 -7.90
N ASP A 97 15.24 14.53 -8.25
CA ASP A 97 15.37 13.38 -7.32
C ASP A 97 14.06 12.89 -6.68
N ALA A 98 12.89 13.34 -7.15
CA ALA A 98 11.58 12.96 -6.62
C ALA A 98 10.91 11.78 -7.36
N SER A 99 11.47 11.38 -8.52
CA SER A 99 10.87 10.38 -9.41
C SER A 99 10.92 8.96 -8.83
N VAL A 100 9.74 8.33 -8.67
CA VAL A 100 9.57 6.96 -8.16
C VAL A 100 8.96 6.02 -9.20
N ARG A 101 7.96 6.44 -10.00
CA ARG A 101 7.31 5.60 -11.02
C ARG A 101 8.20 5.44 -12.23
N ARG A 102 8.67 6.54 -12.82
CA ARG A 102 9.51 6.50 -14.03
C ARG A 102 10.77 5.67 -13.78
N THR A 103 11.41 5.85 -12.62
CA THR A 103 12.63 5.12 -12.26
C THR A 103 12.44 3.61 -12.06
N ARG A 104 11.20 3.08 -12.06
CA ARG A 104 10.96 1.63 -12.17
C ARG A 104 11.08 1.09 -13.60
N ILE A 105 10.90 1.96 -14.59
CA ILE A 105 10.83 1.62 -16.02
C ILE A 105 12.10 2.09 -16.74
N GLU A 106 12.58 3.30 -16.46
CA GLU A 106 13.71 3.92 -17.15
C GLU A 106 14.75 4.47 -16.16
N PRO A 107 16.05 4.18 -16.37
CA PRO A 107 17.12 4.84 -15.63
C PRO A 107 17.36 6.27 -16.14
N GLY A 108 18.20 7.02 -15.43
CA GLY A 108 18.62 8.38 -15.76
C GLY A 108 17.68 9.46 -15.23
N THR A 109 17.96 10.69 -15.63
CA THR A 109 17.13 11.88 -15.36
C THR A 109 16.08 12.05 -16.46
N VAL A 110 15.00 12.81 -16.20
CA VAL A 110 13.97 13.04 -17.23
C VAL A 110 14.56 13.77 -18.45
N THR A 111 15.55 14.65 -18.24
CA THR A 111 16.24 15.40 -19.29
C THR A 111 17.12 14.55 -20.20
N ASP A 112 17.44 13.31 -19.82
CA ASP A 112 18.14 12.37 -20.70
C ASP A 112 17.22 11.80 -21.79
N HIS A 113 15.89 11.87 -21.56
CA HIS A 113 14.86 11.28 -22.42
C HIS A 113 14.07 12.31 -23.23
N VAL A 114 14.13 13.59 -22.84
CA VAL A 114 13.36 14.66 -23.50
C VAL A 114 14.21 15.90 -23.65
N SER A 115 14.10 16.54 -24.82
CA SER A 115 14.77 17.79 -25.13
C SER A 115 13.81 18.95 -24.94
N PHE A 116 14.21 19.94 -24.15
CA PHE A 116 13.45 21.16 -23.91
C PHE A 116 14.08 22.34 -24.63
N SER A 117 13.24 23.23 -25.17
CA SER A 117 13.68 24.48 -25.81
C SER A 117 14.23 25.48 -24.78
N THR A 118 13.63 25.50 -23.59
CA THR A 118 14.02 26.33 -22.46
C THR A 118 14.03 25.47 -21.21
N ILE A 119 15.10 25.55 -20.44
CA ILE A 119 15.23 24.89 -19.13
C ILE A 119 15.48 25.98 -18.11
N GLN A 120 14.59 26.09 -17.13
CA GLN A 120 14.78 26.93 -15.96
C GLN A 120 14.91 26.01 -14.75
N SER A 121 16.01 26.15 -14.03
CA SER A 121 16.21 25.45 -12.77
C SER A 121 16.02 26.44 -11.64
N GLY A 122 15.06 26.17 -10.76
CA GLY A 122 14.96 26.87 -9.48
C GLY A 122 16.19 26.60 -8.62
N GLY A 123 16.54 27.58 -7.77
CA GLY A 123 17.52 27.35 -6.70
C GLY A 123 17.06 26.20 -5.81
N ARG A 124 18.00 25.36 -5.36
CA ARG A 124 17.70 24.37 -4.34
C ARG A 124 17.71 25.10 -3.01
N ASP A 125 16.53 25.32 -2.43
CA ASP A 125 16.43 25.90 -1.11
C ASP A 125 17.09 24.97 -0.09
N GLU A 126 17.80 25.56 0.88
CA GLU A 126 18.30 24.80 2.02
C GLU A 126 17.12 24.22 2.80
N PRO A 127 17.21 22.97 3.26
CA PRO A 127 16.13 22.35 4.00
C PRO A 127 15.82 23.15 5.26
N ALA A 128 14.58 23.61 5.38
CA ALA A 128 14.16 24.46 6.49
C ALA A 128 13.88 23.68 7.79
N THR A 129 13.70 22.36 7.70
CA THR A 129 13.35 21.49 8.84
C THR A 129 14.19 20.22 8.85
N ARG A 130 14.38 19.61 10.02
CA ARG A 130 15.08 18.33 10.19
C ARG A 130 14.46 17.19 9.36
N PRO A 131 13.12 17.06 9.23
CA PRO A 131 12.52 16.14 8.26
C PRO A 131 12.97 16.40 6.81
N SER A 132 12.90 17.65 6.33
CA SER A 132 13.34 17.99 4.96
C SER A 132 14.85 17.77 4.74
N ALA A 133 15.69 18.03 5.76
CA ALA A 133 17.12 17.75 5.72
C ALA A 133 17.40 16.24 5.68
N THR A 134 16.62 15.45 6.42
CA THR A 134 16.69 13.98 6.41
C THR A 134 16.25 13.42 5.07
N ALA A 135 15.18 13.96 4.48
CA ALA A 135 14.74 13.61 3.13
C ALA A 135 15.82 13.91 2.08
N ALA A 136 16.46 15.09 2.16
CA ALA A 136 17.59 15.45 1.29
C ALA A 136 18.78 14.49 1.44
N TYR A 137 19.10 14.09 2.68
CA TYR A 137 20.14 13.10 2.95
C TYR A 137 19.78 11.71 2.39
N LEU A 138 18.53 11.27 2.50
CA LEU A 138 18.07 10.02 1.91
C LEU A 138 18.11 10.09 0.37
N ALA A 139 17.71 11.20 -0.24
CA ALA A 139 17.70 11.36 -1.69
C ALA A 139 19.10 11.49 -2.31
N ARG A 140 20.03 12.16 -1.62
CA ARG A 140 21.30 12.65 -2.20
C ARG A 140 22.55 12.39 -1.37
N ARG A 141 22.43 11.92 -0.13
CA ARG A 141 23.52 11.86 0.87
C ARG A 141 24.15 13.24 1.16
N SER A 142 23.42 14.33 0.95
CA SER A 142 23.85 15.65 1.40
C SER A 142 23.63 15.78 2.90
N VAL A 143 24.70 16.07 3.64
CA VAL A 143 24.63 16.42 5.07
C VAL A 143 24.53 17.94 5.15
N HIS A 144 23.47 18.44 5.75
CA HIS A 144 23.22 19.85 5.97
C HIS A 144 23.54 20.22 7.42
N GLU A 145 23.73 21.51 7.70
CA GLU A 145 23.71 22.02 9.07
C GLU A 145 22.33 21.74 9.67
N ASP A 146 22.26 21.52 10.99
CA ASP A 146 21.00 21.23 11.68
C ASP A 146 20.05 22.43 11.53
N PRO A 147 18.89 22.28 10.88
CA PRO A 147 17.92 23.37 10.76
C PRO A 147 17.24 23.75 12.09
N GLU A 148 17.44 22.96 13.15
CA GLU A 148 16.84 23.06 14.49
C GLU A 148 15.31 22.90 14.55
N ALA A 149 14.60 23.20 13.46
CA ALA A 149 13.15 23.09 13.36
C ALA A 149 12.69 21.65 13.05
N GLY A 150 11.65 21.21 13.75
CA GLY A 150 11.09 19.86 13.66
C GLY A 150 11.94 18.80 14.37
N ASP A 151 11.50 17.55 14.36
CA ASP A 151 12.21 16.43 14.98
C ASP A 151 12.13 15.16 14.13
N VAL A 152 13.15 14.31 14.27
CA VAL A 152 13.22 13.01 13.60
C VAL A 152 13.52 11.95 14.64
N SER A 153 12.58 11.03 14.82
CA SER A 153 12.64 10.02 15.87
C SER A 153 12.55 8.61 15.31
N VAL A 154 13.16 7.65 16.00
CA VAL A 154 13.10 6.23 15.69
C VAL A 154 12.22 5.55 16.73
N LEU A 155 11.14 4.94 16.28
CA LEU A 155 10.20 4.22 17.13
C LEU A 155 10.44 2.72 16.98
N ALA A 156 11.00 2.11 18.03
CA ALA A 156 11.34 0.70 18.04
C ALA A 156 10.31 -0.13 18.83
N ALA A 157 9.83 -1.21 18.23
CA ALA A 157 8.93 -2.20 18.85
C ALA A 157 9.56 -3.60 18.84
N GLU A 158 9.03 -4.54 19.62
CA GLU A 158 9.48 -5.93 19.53
C GLU A 158 8.90 -6.62 18.29
N THR A 159 7.61 -6.43 18.00
CA THR A 159 6.92 -7.04 16.85
C THR A 159 6.27 -6.01 15.92
N ALA A 160 5.80 -6.45 14.75
CA ALA A 160 5.06 -5.61 13.81
C ALA A 160 3.71 -5.12 14.36
N ASP A 161 3.02 -5.96 15.15
CA ASP A 161 1.76 -5.58 15.80
C ASP A 161 2.00 -4.54 16.92
N GLU A 162 3.02 -4.75 17.76
CA GLU A 162 3.41 -3.77 18.78
C GLU A 162 3.85 -2.43 18.16
N GLN A 163 4.45 -2.45 16.96
CA GLN A 163 4.76 -1.22 16.24
C GLN A 163 3.49 -0.40 15.96
N LEU A 164 2.41 -1.04 15.53
CA LEU A 164 1.15 -0.34 15.25
C LEU A 164 0.50 0.20 16.53
N GLU A 165 0.60 -0.53 17.64
CA GLU A 165 0.15 -0.05 18.96
C GLU A 165 0.92 1.19 19.40
N LYS A 166 2.26 1.16 19.32
CA LYS A 166 3.09 2.33 19.67
C LYS A 166 2.86 3.52 18.75
N VAL A 167 2.62 3.28 17.45
CA VAL A 167 2.25 4.34 16.52
C VAL A 167 0.91 4.95 16.91
N ALA A 168 -0.09 4.13 17.27
CA ALA A 168 -1.38 4.63 17.75
C ALA A 168 -1.23 5.49 19.02
N ASP A 169 -0.45 5.03 20.00
CA ASP A 169 -0.21 5.75 21.24
C ASP A 169 0.51 7.10 21.00
N GLU A 170 1.48 7.15 20.08
CA GLU A 170 2.17 8.40 19.73
C GLU A 170 1.25 9.38 18.97
N ILE A 171 0.35 8.89 18.13
CA ILE A 171 -0.66 9.73 17.45
C ILE A 171 -1.59 10.40 18.46
N GLU A 172 -2.11 9.64 19.42
CA GLU A 172 -2.93 10.18 20.51
C GLU A 172 -2.13 11.17 21.37
N GLN A 173 -0.86 10.89 21.62
CA GLN A 173 0.02 11.83 22.34
C GLN A 173 0.18 13.16 21.61
N LEU A 174 0.36 13.14 20.29
CA LEU A 174 0.46 14.36 19.47
C LEU A 174 -0.86 15.14 19.49
N GLN A 175 -2.00 14.45 19.45
CA GLN A 175 -3.31 15.08 19.58
C GLN A 175 -3.49 15.74 20.96
N GLU A 176 -3.17 15.03 22.05
CA GLU A 176 -3.32 15.52 23.42
C GLU A 176 -2.37 16.68 23.78
N ARG A 177 -1.07 16.52 23.46
CA ARG A 177 -0.03 17.47 23.91
C ARG A 177 0.05 18.70 23.03
N GLU A 178 -0.02 18.48 21.72
CA GLU A 178 0.24 19.54 20.73
C GLU A 178 -1.06 20.09 20.13
N GLY A 179 -2.21 19.47 20.41
CA GLY A 179 -3.52 19.90 19.91
C GLY A 179 -3.70 19.67 18.41
N TRP A 180 -2.99 18.69 17.84
CA TRP A 180 -3.04 18.40 16.41
C TRP A 180 -4.32 17.65 16.05
N THR A 181 -4.77 17.87 14.82
CA THR A 181 -5.90 17.13 14.27
C THR A 181 -5.41 15.86 13.59
N TYR A 182 -6.24 14.83 13.48
CA TYR A 182 -5.80 13.55 12.90
C TYR A 182 -5.38 13.67 11.43
N ASP A 183 -5.94 14.63 10.68
CA ASP A 183 -5.57 14.94 9.30
C ASP A 183 -4.19 15.63 9.16
N ASP A 184 -3.60 16.13 10.26
CA ASP A 184 -2.21 16.60 10.30
C ASP A 184 -1.20 15.43 10.26
N VAL A 185 -1.67 14.17 10.38
CA VAL A 185 -0.82 13.00 10.56
C VAL A 185 -0.96 12.02 9.39
N ALA A 186 0.16 11.47 8.94
CA ALA A 186 0.19 10.38 7.97
C ALA A 186 1.01 9.16 8.44
N VAL A 187 0.59 7.98 8.00
CA VAL A 187 1.26 6.69 8.18
C VAL A 187 1.57 6.12 6.80
N ALA A 188 2.86 5.91 6.54
CA ALA A 188 3.43 5.62 5.24
C ALA A 188 3.99 4.20 5.16
N LEU A 189 3.59 3.44 4.14
CA LEU A 189 4.07 2.07 3.89
C LEU A 189 4.84 1.96 2.55
N LYS A 190 5.80 1.04 2.46
CA LYS A 190 6.50 0.75 1.18
C LYS A 190 5.56 0.24 0.10
N GLN A 191 4.69 -0.68 0.50
CA GLN A 191 3.82 -1.45 -0.38
C GLN A 191 2.37 -0.97 -0.23
N SER A 192 1.61 -1.05 -1.32
CA SER A 192 0.16 -0.86 -1.31
C SER A 192 -0.56 -2.21 -1.07
N GLY A 193 -1.89 -2.18 -0.96
CA GLY A 193 -2.70 -3.39 -0.86
C GLY A 193 -2.94 -3.83 0.60
N PRO A 194 -2.83 -5.13 0.92
CA PRO A 194 -3.19 -5.68 2.24
C PRO A 194 -2.49 -5.02 3.43
N ALA A 195 -1.25 -4.56 3.26
CA ALA A 195 -0.50 -3.88 4.32
C ALA A 195 -1.15 -2.55 4.73
N VAL A 196 -1.65 -1.77 3.76
CA VAL A 196 -2.37 -0.51 4.01
C VAL A 196 -3.70 -0.81 4.71
N THR A 197 -4.49 -1.75 4.18
CA THR A 197 -5.79 -2.12 4.76
C THR A 197 -5.65 -2.73 6.16
N GLY A 198 -4.61 -3.53 6.39
CA GLY A 198 -4.29 -4.08 7.71
C GLY A 198 -3.97 -2.97 8.72
N THR A 199 -3.15 -1.99 8.31
CA THR A 199 -2.80 -0.83 9.14
C THR A 199 -4.02 0.03 9.46
N ILE A 200 -4.88 0.32 8.47
CA ILE A 200 -6.16 1.03 8.67
C ILE A 200 -6.99 0.33 9.74
N ARG A 201 -7.23 -0.97 9.59
CA ARG A 201 -8.02 -1.74 10.55
C ARG A 201 -7.41 -1.76 11.95
N ALA A 202 -6.08 -1.83 12.07
CA ALA A 202 -5.40 -1.82 13.35
C ALA A 202 -5.58 -0.47 14.07
N LEU A 203 -5.43 0.64 13.37
CA LEU A 203 -5.62 1.99 13.92
C LEU A 203 -7.09 2.28 14.24
N GLU A 204 -8.03 1.88 13.39
CA GLU A 204 -9.46 2.05 13.67
C GLU A 204 -9.90 1.22 14.90
N GLN A 205 -9.29 0.05 15.11
CA GLN A 205 -9.52 -0.78 16.29
C GLN A 205 -9.03 -0.15 17.60
N THR A 206 -8.09 0.80 17.54
CA THR A 206 -7.64 1.59 18.71
C THR A 206 -8.43 2.89 18.87
N GLY A 207 -9.38 3.17 17.97
CA GLY A 207 -10.24 4.36 18.02
C GLY A 207 -9.73 5.54 17.21
N ILE A 208 -8.62 5.37 16.47
CA ILE A 208 -8.06 6.43 15.61
C ILE A 208 -8.84 6.47 14.30
N PRO A 209 -9.48 7.61 13.95
CA PRO A 209 -10.12 7.75 12.65
C PRO A 209 -9.03 7.77 11.56
N THR A 210 -9.21 6.98 10.50
CA THR A 210 -8.25 6.90 9.40
C THR A 210 -8.85 7.34 8.07
N ALA A 211 -7.98 7.77 7.18
CA ALA A 211 -8.31 8.21 5.84
C ALA A 211 -7.27 7.66 4.86
N SER A 212 -7.68 7.19 3.68
CA SER A 212 -6.77 6.69 2.66
C SER A 212 -7.21 7.11 1.26
N ALA A 213 -6.28 7.54 0.40
CA ALA A 213 -6.57 7.66 -1.04
C ALA A 213 -6.52 6.31 -1.74
N THR A 214 -5.91 5.33 -1.09
CA THR A 214 -5.74 3.98 -1.57
C THR A 214 -6.99 3.18 -1.22
N VAL A 215 -7.90 3.06 -2.18
CA VAL A 215 -9.14 2.29 -1.99
C VAL A 215 -8.91 0.79 -2.15
N THR A 216 -9.71 -0.02 -1.49
CA THR A 216 -9.67 -1.50 -1.60
C THR A 216 -9.77 -1.94 -3.07
N GLY A 217 -8.72 -2.61 -3.56
CA GLY A 217 -8.67 -3.17 -4.91
C GLY A 217 -9.63 -4.35 -5.08
N PHE A 218 -9.98 -4.65 -6.33
CA PHE A 218 -10.97 -5.68 -6.71
C PHE A 218 -10.66 -7.08 -6.12
N GLY A 219 -9.38 -7.43 -5.96
CA GLY A 219 -8.96 -8.72 -5.38
C GLY A 219 -9.09 -8.83 -3.86
N ASP A 220 -9.09 -7.70 -3.15
CA ASP A 220 -9.14 -7.67 -1.67
C ASP A 220 -10.53 -7.30 -1.13
N ASP A 221 -11.48 -7.02 -2.03
CA ASP A 221 -12.82 -6.56 -1.70
C ASP A 221 -13.70 -7.71 -1.15
N PRO A 222 -14.24 -7.57 0.07
CA PRO A 222 -15.09 -8.59 0.68
C PRO A 222 -16.40 -8.82 -0.07
N ALA A 223 -16.98 -7.78 -0.68
CA ALA A 223 -18.20 -7.90 -1.48
C ALA A 223 -17.94 -8.73 -2.74
N ILE A 224 -16.73 -8.63 -3.32
CA ILE A 224 -16.32 -9.46 -4.47
C ILE A 224 -16.14 -10.92 -4.06
N ARG A 225 -15.58 -11.20 -2.87
CA ARG A 225 -15.49 -12.58 -2.36
C ARG A 225 -16.87 -13.18 -2.12
N GLU A 226 -17.81 -12.38 -1.62
CA GLU A 226 -19.21 -12.79 -1.43
C GLU A 226 -19.87 -13.12 -2.78
N LEU A 227 -19.78 -12.22 -3.76
CA LEU A 227 -20.30 -12.44 -5.12
C LEU A 227 -19.64 -13.65 -5.78
N LEU A 228 -18.33 -13.85 -5.61
CA LEU A 228 -17.63 -14.99 -6.15
C LEU A 228 -18.14 -16.32 -5.57
N ARG A 229 -18.48 -16.36 -4.26
CA ARG A 229 -19.10 -17.54 -3.64
C ARG A 229 -20.47 -17.84 -4.26
N VAL A 230 -21.28 -16.81 -4.51
CA VAL A 230 -22.59 -16.96 -5.18
C VAL A 230 -22.45 -17.51 -6.59
N VAL A 231 -21.53 -16.92 -7.36
CA VAL A 231 -21.28 -17.34 -8.75
C VAL A 231 -20.75 -18.77 -8.80
N ARG A 232 -19.85 -19.15 -7.87
CA ARG A 232 -19.38 -20.54 -7.72
C ARG A 232 -20.53 -21.50 -7.40
N TYR A 233 -21.46 -21.10 -6.54
CA TYR A 233 -22.63 -21.91 -6.22
C TYR A 233 -23.50 -22.14 -7.46
N LEU A 234 -23.77 -21.08 -8.24
CA LEU A 234 -24.59 -21.16 -9.45
C LEU A 234 -23.90 -21.96 -10.57
N ALA A 235 -22.56 -21.94 -10.62
CA ALA A 235 -21.76 -22.74 -11.54
C ALA A 235 -21.56 -24.21 -11.09
N ALA A 236 -21.70 -24.50 -9.80
CA ALA A 236 -21.37 -25.81 -9.22
C ALA A 236 -22.42 -26.89 -9.52
N SER A 237 -21.94 -28.13 -9.63
CA SER A 237 -22.79 -29.33 -9.61
C SER A 237 -23.42 -29.56 -8.24
N SER A 238 -24.49 -30.35 -8.17
CA SER A 238 -25.27 -30.56 -6.93
C SER A 238 -24.43 -31.00 -5.73
N ASP A 239 -23.43 -31.87 -5.94
CA ASP A 239 -22.55 -32.35 -4.87
C ASP A 239 -21.59 -31.25 -4.36
N ALA A 240 -21.09 -30.40 -5.26
CA ALA A 240 -20.21 -29.29 -4.92
C ALA A 240 -20.95 -28.14 -4.21
N ARG A 241 -22.24 -27.92 -4.54
CA ARG A 241 -23.10 -26.94 -3.85
C ARG A 241 -23.25 -27.23 -2.36
N GLN A 242 -23.43 -28.49 -1.99
CA GLN A 242 -23.57 -28.90 -0.58
C GLN A 242 -22.32 -28.56 0.24
N SER A 243 -21.13 -28.69 -0.37
CA SER A 243 -19.87 -28.29 0.27
C SER A 243 -19.77 -26.78 0.45
N LEU A 244 -20.18 -25.98 -0.55
CA LEU A 244 -20.13 -24.51 -0.50
C LEU A 244 -21.11 -23.93 0.54
N LEU A 245 -22.30 -24.53 0.68
CA LEU A 245 -23.28 -24.14 1.71
C LEU A 245 -22.80 -24.44 3.14
N SER A 246 -21.97 -25.47 3.30
CA SER A 246 -21.42 -25.86 4.60
C SER A 246 -20.28 -24.96 5.07
N ASP A 247 -19.66 -24.21 4.16
CA ASP A 247 -18.42 -23.45 4.37
C ASP A 247 -18.65 -21.93 4.62
N GLY A 248 -19.91 -21.48 4.77
CA GLY A 248 -20.17 -20.08 5.08
C GLY A 248 -21.63 -19.66 5.31
N ALA A 249 -21.83 -18.79 6.30
CA ALA A 249 -23.13 -18.27 6.77
C ALA A 249 -23.81 -17.21 5.86
N VAL A 250 -23.33 -16.99 4.64
CA VAL A 250 -23.75 -15.84 3.80
C VAL A 250 -24.68 -16.25 2.64
N LEU A 251 -24.79 -17.54 2.33
CA LEU A 251 -25.59 -18.05 1.22
C LEU A 251 -27.01 -18.40 1.72
N ASP A 252 -27.97 -17.50 1.52
CA ASP A 252 -29.38 -17.81 1.72
C ASP A 252 -29.89 -18.68 0.57
N GLU A 253 -30.13 -19.95 0.86
CA GLU A 253 -30.59 -20.97 -0.08
C GLU A 253 -31.92 -20.61 -0.73
N THR A 254 -32.79 -19.87 -0.03
CA THR A 254 -34.09 -19.44 -0.58
C THR A 254 -33.92 -18.38 -1.66
N ILE A 255 -32.99 -17.45 -1.47
CA ILE A 255 -32.67 -16.41 -2.46
C ILE A 255 -31.99 -17.06 -3.66
N LEU A 256 -31.01 -17.94 -3.43
CA LEU A 256 -30.28 -18.63 -4.50
C LEU A 256 -31.19 -19.49 -5.39
N ALA A 257 -32.12 -20.23 -4.80
CA ALA A 257 -33.09 -21.03 -5.55
C ALA A 257 -33.99 -20.15 -6.45
N SER A 258 -34.33 -18.93 -6.00
CA SER A 258 -35.12 -18.01 -6.83
C SER A 258 -34.32 -17.47 -8.02
N VAL A 259 -33.04 -17.16 -7.80
CA VAL A 259 -32.11 -16.59 -8.77
C VAL A 259 -31.72 -17.62 -9.83
N GLU A 260 -31.59 -18.89 -9.46
CA GLU A 260 -31.27 -20.00 -10.39
C GLU A 260 -32.34 -20.20 -11.48
N THR A 261 -33.59 -19.84 -11.19
CA THR A 261 -34.69 -19.97 -12.16
C THR A 261 -34.79 -18.81 -13.16
N MET A 262 -33.99 -17.78 -12.99
CA MET A 262 -33.98 -16.60 -13.87
C MET A 262 -33.04 -16.82 -15.06
N ASP A 263 -33.44 -16.32 -16.22
CA ASP A 263 -32.61 -16.31 -17.42
C ASP A 263 -31.50 -15.24 -17.33
N GLY A 264 -30.35 -15.54 -17.91
CA GLY A 264 -29.17 -14.66 -17.94
C GLY A 264 -28.24 -14.85 -16.73
N LEU A 265 -27.34 -13.88 -16.55
CA LEU A 265 -26.31 -13.78 -15.54
C LEU A 265 -26.43 -12.46 -14.75
N SER A 266 -26.55 -11.31 -15.44
CA SER A 266 -26.55 -9.98 -14.80
C SER A 266 -27.81 -9.72 -13.98
N ALA A 267 -28.98 -9.95 -14.58
CA ALA A 267 -30.26 -9.74 -13.90
C ALA A 267 -30.45 -10.65 -12.65
N PRO A 268 -30.16 -11.96 -12.71
CA PRO A 268 -30.16 -12.82 -11.53
C PRO A 268 -29.18 -12.33 -10.45
N LEU A 269 -27.96 -11.94 -10.81
CA LEU A 269 -26.95 -11.49 -9.84
C LEU A 269 -27.34 -10.17 -9.16
N ARG A 270 -27.90 -9.21 -9.92
CA ARG A 270 -28.45 -7.96 -9.38
C ARG A 270 -29.64 -8.22 -8.45
N ARG A 271 -30.49 -9.19 -8.79
CA ARG A 271 -31.61 -9.62 -7.95
C ARG A 271 -31.10 -10.19 -6.63
N TRP A 272 -30.15 -11.12 -6.69
CA TRP A 272 -29.51 -11.67 -5.50
C TRP A 272 -28.92 -10.57 -4.60
N ALA A 273 -28.15 -9.63 -5.16
CA ALA A 273 -27.54 -8.54 -4.39
C ALA A 273 -28.58 -7.59 -3.75
N THR A 274 -29.75 -7.46 -4.37
CA THR A 274 -30.87 -6.68 -3.82
C THR A 274 -31.58 -7.42 -2.70
N ASP A 275 -31.92 -8.69 -2.93
CA ASP A 275 -32.67 -9.51 -1.97
C ASP A 275 -31.83 -9.88 -0.75
N SER A 276 -30.51 -10.04 -0.93
CA SER A 276 -29.57 -10.20 0.18
C SER A 276 -29.32 -8.89 0.94
N SER A 277 -29.85 -7.74 0.49
CA SER A 277 -29.59 -6.43 1.09
C SER A 277 -28.10 -6.04 1.11
N MET A 278 -27.30 -6.55 0.17
CA MET A 278 -25.85 -6.26 0.09
C MET A 278 -25.55 -4.76 0.09
N LYS A 279 -26.35 -3.96 -0.64
CA LYS A 279 -26.16 -2.50 -0.69
C LYS A 279 -26.32 -1.84 0.68
N ALA A 280 -27.28 -2.29 1.49
CA ALA A 280 -27.50 -1.75 2.83
C ALA A 280 -26.36 -2.16 3.76
N ARG A 281 -25.96 -3.44 3.74
CA ARG A 281 -24.82 -3.93 4.54
C ARG A 281 -23.53 -3.17 4.25
N ILE A 282 -23.17 -2.99 2.98
CA ILE A 282 -21.98 -2.22 2.60
C ILE A 282 -22.06 -0.78 3.13
N ALA A 283 -23.22 -0.13 3.02
CA ALA A 283 -23.39 1.26 3.48
C ALA A 283 -23.37 1.41 5.01
N GLU A 284 -23.80 0.39 5.76
CA GLU A 284 -23.87 0.42 7.23
C GLU A 284 -22.55 -0.03 7.88
N GLU A 285 -21.84 -0.99 7.28
CA GLU A 285 -20.66 -1.63 7.87
C GLU A 285 -19.34 -1.04 7.37
N THR A 286 -19.33 -0.30 6.26
CA THR A 286 -18.11 0.19 5.61
C THR A 286 -18.06 1.72 5.58
N PRO A 287 -16.90 2.34 5.86
CA PRO A 287 -16.71 3.79 5.70
C PRO A 287 -17.08 4.28 4.29
N PRO A 288 -17.59 5.51 4.11
CA PRO A 288 -18.16 5.98 2.84
C PRO A 288 -17.27 5.85 1.60
N LEU A 289 -15.95 6.06 1.73
CA LEU A 289 -15.00 5.95 0.61
C LEU A 289 -14.79 4.51 0.16
N ASP A 290 -14.57 3.61 1.11
CA ASP A 290 -14.48 2.18 0.84
C ASP A 290 -15.81 1.63 0.36
N ALA A 291 -16.94 2.08 0.90
CA ALA A 291 -18.26 1.75 0.39
C ALA A 291 -18.42 2.18 -1.07
N ARG A 292 -17.98 3.39 -1.46
CA ARG A 292 -17.99 3.85 -2.85
C ARG A 292 -17.07 3.00 -3.75
N ALA A 293 -15.90 2.60 -3.26
CA ALA A 293 -14.99 1.72 -4.00
C ALA A 293 -15.61 0.33 -4.18
N GLN A 294 -16.16 -0.25 -3.11
CA GLN A 294 -16.88 -1.53 -3.13
C GLN A 294 -18.09 -1.47 -4.07
N PHE A 295 -18.90 -0.41 -4.04
CA PHE A 295 -19.98 -0.22 -5.01
C PHE A 295 -19.46 -0.14 -6.46
N GLY A 296 -18.29 0.48 -6.66
CA GLY A 296 -17.61 0.48 -7.95
C GLY A 296 -17.18 -0.91 -8.41
N ASN A 297 -16.61 -1.71 -7.51
CA ASN A 297 -16.19 -3.09 -7.77
C ASN A 297 -17.40 -4.01 -8.01
N VAL A 298 -18.46 -3.90 -7.20
CA VAL A 298 -19.73 -4.61 -7.40
C VAL A 298 -20.36 -4.24 -8.74
N LYS A 299 -20.38 -2.94 -9.09
CA LYS A 299 -20.82 -2.50 -10.42
C LYS A 299 -19.97 -3.13 -11.52
N ARG A 300 -18.65 -3.24 -11.33
CA ARG A 300 -17.75 -3.90 -12.28
C ARG A 300 -18.10 -5.38 -12.45
N VAL A 301 -18.44 -6.11 -11.40
CA VAL A 301 -18.92 -7.52 -11.52
C VAL A 301 -20.20 -7.60 -12.34
N PHE A 302 -21.15 -6.70 -12.12
CA PHE A 302 -22.36 -6.66 -12.95
C PHE A 302 -22.03 -6.36 -14.41
N SER A 303 -21.14 -5.42 -14.67
CA SER A 303 -20.68 -5.13 -16.04
C SER A 303 -19.90 -6.29 -16.66
N MET A 304 -19.21 -7.12 -15.87
CA MET A 304 -18.60 -8.35 -16.37
C MET A 304 -19.66 -9.41 -16.72
N ALA A 305 -20.72 -9.53 -15.93
CA ALA A 305 -21.83 -10.43 -16.26
C ALA A 305 -22.55 -9.98 -17.54
N GLU A 306 -22.83 -8.67 -17.67
CA GLU A 306 -23.38 -8.07 -18.88
C GLU A 306 -22.47 -8.29 -20.08
N PHE A 307 -21.15 -8.13 -19.91
CA PHE A 307 -20.19 -8.41 -20.96
C PHE A 307 -20.29 -9.88 -21.43
N VAL A 308 -20.35 -10.86 -20.53
CA VAL A 308 -20.51 -12.28 -20.91
C VAL A 308 -21.86 -12.57 -21.60
N GLU A 309 -22.91 -11.80 -21.30
CA GLU A 309 -24.21 -11.89 -21.97
C GLU A 309 -24.21 -11.25 -23.36
N ASP A 310 -23.53 -10.12 -23.50
CA ASP A 310 -23.55 -9.29 -24.71
C ASP A 310 -22.48 -9.72 -25.74
N THR A 311 -21.49 -10.51 -25.35
CA THR A 311 -20.42 -10.97 -26.24
C THR A 311 -20.72 -12.32 -26.87
N ASP A 312 -20.61 -12.41 -28.20
CA ASP A 312 -20.84 -13.65 -28.95
C ASP A 312 -19.73 -14.71 -28.80
N PHE A 313 -18.56 -14.34 -28.27
CA PHE A 313 -17.38 -15.23 -28.20
C PHE A 313 -17.18 -15.91 -26.83
N LEU A 314 -18.02 -15.59 -25.83
CA LEU A 314 -18.05 -16.28 -24.55
C LEU A 314 -19.38 -17.02 -24.41
N ASP A 315 -19.33 -18.24 -23.91
CA ASP A 315 -20.56 -18.95 -23.56
C ASP A 315 -21.23 -18.24 -22.39
N THR A 316 -22.49 -17.83 -22.55
CA THR A 316 -23.31 -17.21 -21.51
C THR A 316 -23.73 -18.24 -20.45
N THR A 317 -22.76 -18.68 -19.65
CA THR A 317 -22.91 -19.70 -18.61
C THR A 317 -22.31 -19.22 -17.29
N TRP A 318 -22.86 -19.72 -16.18
CA TRP A 318 -22.30 -19.46 -14.85
C TRP A 318 -20.86 -19.95 -14.70
N GLU A 319 -20.48 -21.03 -15.41
CA GLU A 319 -19.11 -21.57 -15.39
C GLU A 319 -18.11 -20.62 -16.08
N SER A 320 -18.46 -20.11 -17.26
CA SER A 320 -17.66 -19.11 -17.98
C SER A 320 -17.50 -17.83 -17.15
N PHE A 321 -18.60 -17.35 -16.57
CA PHE A 321 -18.57 -16.16 -15.71
C PHE A 321 -17.80 -16.38 -14.41
N ALA A 322 -17.93 -17.54 -13.76
CA ALA A 322 -17.15 -17.91 -12.57
C ALA A 322 -15.66 -17.87 -12.89
N THR A 323 -15.24 -18.50 -13.99
CA THR A 323 -13.85 -18.51 -14.43
C THR A 323 -13.32 -17.10 -14.68
N MET A 324 -14.12 -16.24 -15.34
CA MET A 324 -13.76 -14.86 -15.59
C MET A 324 -13.59 -14.07 -14.28
N LEU A 325 -14.54 -14.21 -13.36
CA LEU A 325 -14.53 -13.51 -12.07
C LEU A 325 -13.39 -13.99 -11.16
N GLU A 326 -13.09 -15.29 -11.15
CA GLU A 326 -11.95 -15.86 -10.40
C GLU A 326 -10.63 -15.31 -10.91
N ARG A 327 -10.43 -15.32 -12.24
CA ARG A 327 -9.21 -14.74 -12.83
C ARG A 327 -9.11 -13.25 -12.56
N ALA A 328 -10.22 -12.52 -12.68
CA ALA A 328 -10.24 -11.10 -12.35
C ALA A 328 -9.94 -10.85 -10.87
N HIS A 329 -10.36 -11.73 -9.96
CA HIS A 329 -10.07 -11.64 -8.53
C HIS A 329 -8.60 -11.99 -8.21
N GLU A 330 -8.07 -13.07 -8.78
CA GLU A 330 -6.71 -13.57 -8.56
C GLU A 330 -5.64 -12.65 -9.18
N TYR A 331 -5.90 -12.16 -10.40
CA TYR A 331 -4.98 -11.34 -11.18
C TYR A 331 -5.31 -9.85 -11.17
N ALA A 332 -6.35 -9.42 -10.44
CA ALA A 332 -6.55 -8.01 -10.20
C ALA A 332 -5.26 -7.41 -9.61
N PRO A 333 -4.88 -6.19 -10.03
CA PRO A 333 -3.83 -5.47 -9.33
C PRO A 333 -4.20 -5.41 -7.84
N GLN A 334 -3.41 -6.08 -7.01
CA GLN A 334 -3.45 -5.92 -5.54
C GLN A 334 -2.98 -4.50 -5.14
N GLN A 335 -2.47 -3.75 -6.10
CA GLN A 335 -2.12 -2.35 -5.95
C GLN A 335 -3.39 -1.50 -6.14
N ASN A 336 -3.94 -1.16 -4.99
CA ASN A 336 -5.01 -0.18 -4.79
C ASN A 336 -4.76 1.11 -5.62
N GLN A 337 -5.82 1.65 -6.22
CA GLN A 337 -5.76 2.87 -7.02
C GLN A 337 -5.78 4.08 -6.09
N THR A 338 -4.79 4.97 -6.20
CA THR A 338 -4.83 6.29 -5.55
C THR A 338 -5.95 7.10 -6.21
N ARG A 339 -6.98 7.47 -5.45
CA ARG A 339 -8.01 8.40 -5.90
C ARG A 339 -7.76 9.80 -5.38
N ALA A 340 -7.94 10.79 -6.25
CA ALA A 340 -8.11 12.18 -5.88
C ALA A 340 -9.53 12.36 -5.33
N THR A 341 -9.68 12.23 -4.02
CA THR A 341 -10.90 12.63 -3.31
C THR A 341 -10.47 13.41 -2.10
N ASP A 342 -11.18 14.50 -1.82
CA ASP A 342 -11.11 15.18 -0.53
C ASP A 342 -11.52 14.16 0.53
N LEU A 343 -10.59 13.84 1.42
CA LEU A 343 -10.83 12.92 2.51
C LEU A 343 -11.18 13.76 3.74
N ASP A 344 -12.37 13.53 4.28
CA ASP A 344 -12.84 14.24 5.46
C ASP A 344 -12.30 13.57 6.73
N GLY A 345 -11.27 14.18 7.33
CA GLY A 345 -10.83 13.97 8.71
C GLY A 345 -10.28 12.57 9.06
N GLY A 346 -9.07 12.52 9.61
CA GLY A 346 -8.46 11.26 10.07
C GLY A 346 -7.01 11.10 9.63
N VAL A 347 -6.31 10.17 10.26
CA VAL A 347 -4.91 9.86 9.97
C VAL A 347 -4.79 9.30 8.57
N ARG A 348 -3.93 9.91 7.76
CA ARG A 348 -3.70 9.50 6.37
C ARG A 348 -2.87 8.21 6.32
N VAL A 349 -3.47 7.06 6.02
CA VAL A 349 -2.74 5.78 5.90
C VAL A 349 -2.58 5.38 4.44
N ASP A 350 -1.35 5.38 3.95
CA ASP A 350 -1.10 5.22 2.52
C ASP A 350 0.30 4.69 2.18
N HIS A 351 0.48 4.26 0.93
CA HIS A 351 1.81 3.90 0.44
C HIS A 351 2.63 5.17 0.14
N LEU A 352 3.96 5.12 0.29
CA LEU A 352 4.87 6.27 0.20
C LEU A 352 4.65 7.15 -1.04
N GLN A 353 4.34 6.53 -2.18
CA GLN A 353 4.12 7.25 -3.44
C GLN A 353 2.80 8.06 -3.44
N ALA A 354 1.76 7.60 -2.75
CA ALA A 354 0.49 8.34 -2.62
C ALA A 354 0.58 9.52 -1.65
N LEU A 355 1.65 9.60 -0.86
CA LEU A 355 1.92 10.70 0.07
C LEU A 355 2.80 11.80 -0.53
N LYS A 356 3.43 11.55 -1.68
CA LYS A 356 4.40 12.47 -2.33
C LYS A 356 3.89 13.91 -2.44
N ASN A 357 2.61 14.07 -2.73
CA ASN A 357 2.00 15.38 -2.97
C ASN A 357 1.26 15.94 -1.74
N GLY A 358 1.29 15.21 -0.61
CA GLY A 358 0.74 15.65 0.66
C GLY A 358 1.81 16.32 1.51
N SER A 359 1.36 17.15 2.44
CA SER A 359 2.20 17.74 3.48
C SER A 359 1.51 17.52 4.81
N PHE A 360 2.21 16.89 5.74
CA PHE A 360 1.69 16.46 7.04
C PHE A 360 2.64 16.93 8.14
N ARG A 361 2.07 17.29 9.29
CA ARG A 361 2.87 17.71 10.45
C ARG A 361 3.63 16.54 11.03
N ALA A 362 3.00 15.38 11.15
CA ALA A 362 3.67 14.12 11.48
C ALA A 362 3.58 13.10 10.35
N VAL A 363 4.69 12.41 10.06
CA VAL A 363 4.71 11.23 9.19
C VAL A 363 5.38 10.06 9.90
N PHE A 364 4.68 8.94 9.98
CA PHE A 364 5.19 7.65 10.48
C PHE A 364 5.52 6.76 9.29
N VAL A 365 6.80 6.48 9.03
CA VAL A 365 7.22 5.52 8.02
C VAL A 365 7.34 4.15 8.68
N LEU A 366 6.48 3.21 8.30
CA LEU A 366 6.41 1.87 8.91
C LEU A 366 7.44 0.89 8.34
N ASN A 367 7.76 -0.10 9.17
CA ASN A 367 8.57 -1.27 8.81
C ASN A 367 9.92 -0.91 8.15
N VAL A 368 10.67 0.00 8.76
CA VAL A 368 12.00 0.46 8.31
C VAL A 368 13.08 -0.56 8.68
N VAL A 369 12.88 -1.80 8.23
CA VAL A 369 13.76 -2.97 8.42
C VAL A 369 14.47 -3.33 7.11
N ASP A 370 15.57 -4.08 7.15
CA ASP A 370 16.41 -4.34 5.97
C ASP A 370 15.68 -5.16 4.88
N GLU A 371 14.78 -6.06 5.29
CA GLU A 371 13.93 -6.86 4.40
C GLU A 371 12.94 -6.01 3.60
N ASN A 372 12.53 -4.85 4.14
CA ASN A 372 11.68 -3.91 3.42
C ASN A 372 12.49 -2.81 2.76
N TYR A 373 13.54 -2.31 3.39
CA TYR A 373 14.37 -1.21 2.89
C TYR A 373 15.85 -1.57 3.06
N PRO A 374 16.55 -1.97 1.98
CA PRO A 374 16.11 -1.97 0.58
C PRO A 374 15.13 -3.08 0.18
N GLY A 375 15.16 -4.23 0.85
CA GLY A 375 14.38 -5.41 0.48
C GLY A 375 14.67 -6.00 -0.89
N ASP A 376 13.95 -7.07 -1.22
CA ASP A 376 14.01 -7.70 -2.54
C ASP A 376 13.05 -7.01 -3.54
N PRO A 377 13.51 -6.71 -4.77
CA PRO A 377 12.66 -6.10 -5.78
C PRO A 377 11.66 -7.10 -6.36
N SER A 378 10.36 -6.85 -6.13
CA SER A 378 9.26 -7.59 -6.74
C SER A 378 8.88 -7.01 -8.11
N LEU A 379 9.47 -7.54 -9.19
CA LEU A 379 9.18 -7.10 -10.55
C LEU A 379 7.94 -7.82 -11.12
N THR A 380 7.99 -9.15 -11.25
CA THR A 380 6.90 -9.95 -11.81
C THR A 380 6.76 -11.31 -11.12
N ARG A 381 5.57 -11.90 -11.22
CA ARG A 381 5.28 -13.29 -10.86
C ARG A 381 5.52 -14.27 -12.01
N LEU A 382 5.62 -13.79 -13.25
CA LEU A 382 5.76 -14.64 -14.45
C LEU A 382 7.15 -15.28 -14.55
N PHE A 383 8.18 -14.57 -14.10
CA PHE A 383 9.55 -15.00 -14.25
C PHE A 383 10.29 -14.92 -12.91
N PRO A 384 11.16 -15.90 -12.59
CA PRO A 384 12.05 -15.80 -11.44
C PRO A 384 12.94 -14.56 -11.53
N HIS A 385 13.23 -13.95 -10.38
CA HIS A 385 14.00 -12.71 -10.30
C HIS A 385 15.38 -12.78 -11.00
N GLU A 386 16.08 -13.90 -10.86
CA GLU A 386 17.40 -14.11 -11.50
C GLU A 386 17.33 -14.16 -13.02
N ARG A 387 16.18 -14.55 -13.59
CA ARG A 387 15.93 -14.57 -15.03
C ARG A 387 15.64 -13.15 -15.51
N VAL A 388 14.74 -12.44 -14.82
CA VAL A 388 14.35 -11.05 -15.13
C VAL A 388 15.57 -10.12 -15.14
N ALA A 389 16.49 -10.29 -14.18
CA ALA A 389 17.74 -9.52 -14.11
C ALA A 389 18.64 -9.63 -15.36
N LYS A 390 18.40 -10.61 -16.23
CA LYS A 390 19.17 -10.88 -17.46
C LYS A 390 18.40 -10.55 -18.74
N MET A 391 17.19 -10.01 -18.63
CA MET A 391 16.31 -9.67 -19.75
C MET A 391 16.45 -8.16 -20.06
N PRO A 392 17.30 -7.74 -21.01
CA PRO A 392 17.56 -6.32 -21.26
C PRO A 392 16.35 -5.57 -21.82
N ASP A 393 15.47 -6.26 -22.53
CA ASP A 393 14.27 -5.64 -23.14
C ASP A 393 13.05 -5.72 -22.22
N TYR A 394 13.26 -6.07 -20.94
CA TYR A 394 12.16 -6.13 -19.99
C TYR A 394 11.54 -4.73 -19.79
N PRO A 395 10.20 -4.60 -19.71
CA PRO A 395 9.48 -3.34 -19.45
C PRO A 395 9.83 -2.57 -18.16
N GLY A 396 10.78 -3.08 -17.37
CA GLY A 396 11.25 -2.48 -16.13
C GLY A 396 12.77 -2.49 -16.09
N VAL A 397 13.36 -1.76 -15.15
CA VAL A 397 14.81 -1.62 -15.08
C VAL A 397 15.49 -2.92 -14.61
N THR A 398 16.14 -3.63 -15.54
CA THR A 398 16.77 -4.96 -15.34
C THR A 398 18.25 -5.01 -15.71
N ALA A 399 18.61 -4.70 -16.96
CA ALA A 399 19.98 -4.76 -17.46
C ALA A 399 20.75 -3.45 -17.17
N VAL A 400 20.96 -3.17 -15.89
CA VAL A 400 21.56 -1.90 -15.43
C VAL A 400 23.08 -1.98 -15.41
N LYS A 401 23.77 -0.92 -15.85
CA LYS A 401 25.21 -0.70 -15.67
C LYS A 401 25.48 0.27 -14.53
N ASN A 402 26.72 0.32 -14.03
CA ASN A 402 27.09 1.25 -12.95
C ASN A 402 26.84 2.72 -13.34
N GLY A 403 27.10 3.10 -14.60
CA GLY A 403 26.83 4.44 -15.09
C GLY A 403 25.34 4.82 -15.02
N ASP A 404 24.45 3.87 -15.31
CA ASP A 404 23.00 4.09 -15.23
C ASP A 404 22.56 4.34 -13.77
N VAL A 405 23.12 3.59 -12.81
CA VAL A 405 22.88 3.83 -11.38
C VAL A 405 23.33 5.22 -10.96
N GLU A 406 24.55 5.62 -11.36
CA GLU A 406 25.13 6.93 -11.00
C GLU A 406 24.42 8.11 -11.67
N ALA A 407 23.90 7.92 -12.89
CA ALA A 407 23.08 8.92 -13.57
C ALA A 407 21.68 9.07 -12.94
N THR A 408 21.10 7.96 -12.44
CA THR A 408 19.75 7.97 -11.83
C THR A 408 19.77 8.44 -10.39
N PHE A 409 20.75 7.97 -9.63
CA PHE A 409 20.87 8.19 -8.19
C PHE A 409 22.22 8.86 -7.90
N PRO A 410 22.23 10.10 -7.37
CA PRO A 410 23.47 10.79 -7.01
C PRO A 410 24.17 10.17 -5.79
N THR A 411 23.58 9.14 -5.20
CA THR A 411 24.07 8.42 -4.03
C THR A 411 25.07 7.32 -4.40
N ARG A 412 26.14 7.22 -3.61
CA ARG A 412 27.10 6.11 -3.69
C ARG A 412 26.70 5.01 -2.70
N SER A 413 25.81 4.12 -3.14
CA SER A 413 25.42 2.94 -2.35
C SER A 413 26.59 2.06 -1.96
N THR A 414 26.55 1.49 -0.77
CA THR A 414 27.38 0.32 -0.36
C THR A 414 26.58 -0.98 -0.38
N ALA A 415 25.30 -0.97 -0.78
CA ALA A 415 24.38 -2.09 -0.58
C ALA A 415 24.75 -3.33 -1.41
N SER A 416 25.29 -3.14 -2.62
CA SER A 416 25.76 -4.23 -3.47
C SER A 416 26.77 -3.74 -4.51
N SER A 417 27.72 -4.59 -4.86
CA SER A 417 28.59 -4.40 -6.03
C SER A 417 27.89 -4.74 -7.35
N ARG A 418 26.75 -5.43 -7.31
CA ARG A 418 25.97 -5.79 -8.51
C ARG A 418 25.06 -4.60 -8.90
N PRO A 419 25.19 -4.04 -10.12
CA PRO A 419 24.44 -2.85 -10.52
C PRO A 419 22.92 -2.97 -10.37
N PHE A 420 22.34 -4.09 -10.76
CA PHE A 420 20.90 -4.32 -10.66
C PHE A 420 20.37 -4.29 -9.22
N ARG A 421 21.02 -5.01 -8.29
CA ARG A 421 20.66 -4.95 -6.86
C ARG A 421 20.89 -3.55 -6.28
N ARG A 422 21.97 -2.90 -6.70
CA ARG A 422 22.27 -1.52 -6.29
C ARG A 422 21.19 -0.54 -6.76
N TYR A 423 20.73 -0.67 -8.00
CA TYR A 423 19.68 0.16 -8.58
C TYR A 423 18.39 0.08 -7.77
N HIS A 424 17.90 -1.14 -7.52
CA HIS A 424 16.66 -1.35 -6.77
C HIS A 424 16.78 -0.98 -5.28
N ALA A 425 17.98 -1.11 -4.70
CA ALA A 425 18.24 -0.61 -3.36
C ALA A 425 18.17 0.92 -3.29
N GLU A 426 18.78 1.63 -4.24
CA GLU A 426 18.70 3.09 -4.31
C GLU A 426 17.30 3.58 -4.68
N HIS A 427 16.54 2.82 -5.46
CA HIS A 427 15.12 3.08 -5.69
C HIS A 427 14.33 3.05 -4.38
N ALA A 428 14.52 2.01 -3.55
CA ALA A 428 13.89 1.93 -2.22
C ALA A 428 14.33 3.07 -1.29
N ARG A 429 15.61 3.48 -1.35
CA ARG A 429 16.11 4.67 -0.62
C ARG A 429 15.41 5.95 -1.07
N ARG A 430 15.15 6.12 -2.37
CA ARG A 430 14.40 7.25 -2.91
C ARG A 430 12.95 7.25 -2.47
N GLN A 431 12.31 6.09 -2.39
CA GLN A 431 10.96 5.98 -1.83
C GLN A 431 10.92 6.47 -0.37
N LEU A 432 11.91 6.10 0.45
CA LEU A 432 12.02 6.63 1.82
C LEU A 432 12.23 8.15 1.83
N ALA A 433 13.03 8.68 0.93
CA ALA A 433 13.26 10.12 0.82
C ALA A 433 11.95 10.88 0.51
N VAL A 434 11.15 10.36 -0.41
CA VAL A 434 9.83 10.94 -0.76
C VAL A 434 8.87 10.89 0.43
N GLY A 435 8.83 9.79 1.18
CA GLY A 435 8.02 9.73 2.41
C GLY A 435 8.48 10.69 3.49
N ALA A 436 9.79 10.80 3.70
CA ALA A 436 10.36 11.72 4.66
C ALA A 436 10.08 13.19 4.30
N ALA A 437 10.07 13.52 3.00
CA ALA A 437 9.79 14.86 2.50
C ALA A 437 8.34 15.31 2.74
N ALA A 438 7.40 14.37 2.90
CA ALA A 438 6.01 14.69 3.20
C ALA A 438 5.81 15.25 4.63
N ALA A 439 6.80 15.10 5.51
CA ALA A 439 6.72 15.56 6.90
C ALA A 439 7.27 16.98 7.06
N THR A 440 6.54 17.84 7.77
CA THR A 440 6.97 19.21 8.06
C THR A 440 7.58 19.35 9.45
N ASP A 441 6.93 18.81 10.48
CA ASP A 441 7.31 19.01 11.89
C ASP A 441 7.95 17.76 12.51
N ARG A 442 7.35 16.57 12.36
CA ARG A 442 7.77 15.32 13.01
C ARG A 442 7.90 14.19 12.00
N LEU A 443 9.03 13.51 11.98
CA LEU A 443 9.25 12.31 11.17
C LEU A 443 9.59 11.13 12.09
N TYR A 444 8.79 10.07 12.03
CA TYR A 444 9.02 8.84 12.79
C TYR A 444 9.42 7.70 11.86
N PHE A 445 10.60 7.13 12.05
CA PHE A 445 10.98 5.86 11.42
C PHE A 445 10.63 4.72 12.37
N CYS A 446 9.66 3.89 11.99
CA CYS A 446 9.17 2.81 12.83
C CYS A 446 9.80 1.48 12.41
N LEU A 447 10.29 0.72 13.38
CA LEU A 447 10.91 -0.59 13.15
C LEU A 447 10.50 -1.60 14.23
N TYR A 448 10.63 -2.88 13.90
CA TYR A 448 10.41 -3.99 14.83
C TYR A 448 11.65 -4.90 14.88
N LYS A 449 11.84 -5.60 15.99
CA LYS A 449 13.02 -6.45 16.22
C LYS A 449 12.80 -7.91 15.84
N HIS A 450 11.56 -8.39 15.86
CA HIS A 450 11.21 -9.79 15.60
C HIS A 450 10.02 -9.88 14.66
N GLU A 451 10.05 -10.86 13.75
CA GLU A 451 8.86 -11.20 12.98
C GLU A 451 7.78 -11.79 13.87
N ASP A 452 6.53 -11.52 13.54
CA ASP A 452 5.38 -12.17 14.18
C ASP A 452 5.17 -13.59 13.63
N THR A 453 6.17 -14.44 13.84
CA THR A 453 6.13 -15.86 13.50
C THR A 453 6.42 -16.69 14.74
N ALA A 454 5.95 -17.94 14.76
CA ALA A 454 6.20 -18.86 15.87
C ALA A 454 7.69 -19.15 16.15
N LEU A 455 8.58 -18.74 15.23
CA LEU A 455 10.02 -18.93 15.30
C LEU A 455 10.77 -17.71 15.88
N ASP A 456 10.09 -16.59 16.13
CA ASP A 456 10.66 -15.36 16.73
C ASP A 456 11.93 -14.91 16.00
N GLU A 457 11.86 -14.86 14.66
CA GLU A 457 13.02 -14.56 13.82
C GLU A 457 13.43 -13.09 13.97
N ARG A 458 14.68 -12.86 14.39
CA ARG A 458 15.20 -11.51 14.60
C ARG A 458 15.42 -10.78 13.29
N VAL A 459 14.77 -9.64 13.14
CA VAL A 459 14.87 -8.75 11.99
C VAL A 459 15.93 -7.67 12.22
N GLN A 460 16.62 -7.30 11.14
CA GLN A 460 17.64 -6.25 11.16
C GLN A 460 17.02 -4.89 10.80
N PRO A 461 17.37 -3.80 11.52
CA PRO A 461 17.02 -2.45 11.10
C PRO A 461 17.52 -2.16 9.69
N SER A 462 16.82 -1.29 8.97
CA SER A 462 17.26 -0.89 7.64
C SER A 462 18.68 -0.33 7.67
N ARG A 463 19.52 -0.78 6.75
CA ARG A 463 20.85 -0.19 6.54
C ARG A 463 20.79 1.31 6.21
N PHE A 464 19.70 1.79 5.61
CA PHE A 464 19.53 3.22 5.30
C PHE A 464 19.27 4.04 6.56
N LEU A 465 18.45 3.51 7.47
CA LEU A 465 18.21 4.12 8.77
C LEU A 465 19.47 4.11 9.63
N THR A 466 20.20 2.99 9.65
CA THR A 466 21.46 2.88 10.40
C THR A 466 22.53 3.86 9.90
N ASP A 467 22.59 4.09 8.59
CA ASP A 467 23.47 5.09 7.96
C ASP A 467 23.03 6.51 8.32
N ALA A 468 21.72 6.81 8.27
CA ALA A 468 21.17 8.11 8.69
C ALA A 468 21.46 8.40 10.16
N TYR A 469 21.23 7.44 11.06
CA TYR A 469 21.52 7.55 12.49
C TYR A 469 22.99 7.89 12.78
N ARG A 470 23.91 7.44 11.93
CA ARG A 470 25.35 7.74 12.06
C ARG A 470 25.72 9.13 11.56
N GLN A 471 25.07 9.60 10.50
CA GLN A 471 25.47 10.83 9.79
C GLN A 471 24.67 12.06 10.22
N LEU A 472 23.47 11.88 10.75
CA LEU A 472 22.54 12.96 11.08
C LEU A 472 22.41 13.06 12.62
N PRO A 473 22.93 14.13 13.25
CA PRO A 473 22.97 14.24 14.70
C PRO A 473 21.60 14.44 15.36
N TRP A 474 20.60 14.86 14.60
CA TRP A 474 19.23 15.10 15.09
C TRP A 474 18.33 13.86 15.04
N VAL A 475 18.78 12.75 14.43
CA VAL A 475 18.00 11.50 14.42
C VAL A 475 18.22 10.81 15.76
N THR A 476 17.15 10.68 16.53
CA THR A 476 17.20 10.15 17.91
C THR A 476 16.21 9.01 18.10
N GLU A 477 16.40 8.17 19.11
CA GLU A 477 15.36 7.22 19.53
C GLU A 477 14.21 8.00 20.18
N ALA A 478 12.97 7.61 19.87
CA ALA A 478 11.81 8.15 20.58
C ALA A 478 11.85 7.70 22.04
N ASP A 479 11.45 8.57 22.96
CA ASP A 479 11.25 8.19 24.35
C ASP A 479 10.20 7.07 24.43
N ASP A 480 10.39 6.09 25.32
CA ASP A 480 9.42 5.01 25.52
C ASP A 480 8.05 5.61 25.84
N SER A 481 7.09 5.36 24.95
CA SER A 481 5.73 5.90 25.08
C SER A 481 5.04 5.24 26.27
N VAL A 482 4.55 6.07 27.19
CA VAL A 482 3.69 5.62 28.29
C VAL A 482 2.34 5.19 27.69
N ILE A 483 1.93 3.94 27.96
CA ILE A 483 0.71 3.31 27.42
C ILE A 483 -0.52 4.11 27.84
N LYS A 484 -1.33 4.54 26.87
CA LYS A 484 -2.49 5.42 27.15
C LYS A 484 -3.79 5.08 26.43
N SER A 485 -3.79 4.23 25.40
CA SER A 485 -5.07 3.76 24.84
C SER A 485 -5.69 2.66 25.72
N GLU A 486 -7.02 2.67 25.87
CA GLU A 486 -7.76 1.72 26.74
C GLU A 486 -7.54 0.26 26.32
N ARG A 487 -7.36 0.03 25.02
CA ARG A 487 -7.02 -1.28 24.46
C ARG A 487 -5.55 -1.65 24.63
N ALA A 488 -4.60 -0.74 24.41
CA ALA A 488 -3.19 -1.01 24.70
C ALA A 488 -2.98 -1.30 26.19
N ALA A 489 -3.73 -0.67 27.10
CA ALA A 489 -3.72 -1.04 28.51
C ALA A 489 -4.26 -2.46 28.75
N GLU A 490 -5.30 -2.91 28.04
CA GLU A 490 -5.84 -4.26 28.12
C GLU A 490 -4.88 -5.32 27.53
N GLU A 491 -4.35 -5.08 26.33
CA GLU A 491 -3.42 -5.97 25.61
C GLU A 491 -2.02 -5.99 26.25
N TYR A 492 -1.52 -4.87 26.78
CA TYR A 492 -0.29 -4.84 27.58
C TYR A 492 -0.41 -5.67 28.85
N LEU A 493 -1.53 -5.57 29.58
CA LEU A 493 -1.78 -6.37 30.77
C LEU A 493 -1.87 -7.87 30.43
N LEU A 494 -2.45 -8.22 29.27
CA LEU A 494 -2.58 -9.61 28.83
C LEU A 494 -1.24 -10.19 28.33
N SER A 495 -0.55 -9.47 27.45
CA SER A 495 0.71 -9.90 26.86
C SER A 495 1.85 -9.96 27.88
N ARG A 496 1.90 -9.05 28.85
CA ARG A 496 2.93 -9.07 29.91
C ARG A 496 2.67 -10.15 30.95
N VAL A 497 1.42 -10.51 31.25
CA VAL A 497 1.09 -11.71 32.06
C VAL A 497 1.51 -12.98 31.34
N ASP A 498 1.32 -13.07 30.02
CA ASP A 498 1.76 -14.23 29.23
C ASP A 498 3.29 -14.28 29.10
N ARG A 499 3.96 -13.13 28.97
CA ARG A 499 5.43 -13.01 28.94
C ARG A 499 6.07 -13.35 30.29
N GLU A 500 5.49 -12.88 31.39
CA GLU A 500 5.91 -13.25 32.75
C GLU A 500 5.59 -14.72 33.07
N LEU A 501 4.48 -15.30 32.58
CA LEU A 501 4.21 -16.73 32.70
C LEU A 501 5.20 -17.57 31.87
N ALA A 502 5.59 -17.08 30.69
CA ALA A 502 6.63 -17.69 29.87
C ALA A 502 8.02 -17.57 30.54
N ASP A 503 8.32 -16.45 31.18
CA ASP A 503 9.58 -16.21 31.89
C ASP A 503 9.64 -16.94 33.24
N VAL A 504 8.53 -17.09 33.98
CA VAL A 504 8.43 -17.96 35.16
C VAL A 504 8.57 -19.44 34.76
N ARG A 505 8.04 -19.85 33.60
CA ARG A 505 8.28 -21.19 33.03
C ARG A 505 9.73 -21.41 32.62
N ARG A 506 10.42 -20.37 32.09
CA ARG A 506 11.86 -20.42 31.77
C ARG A 506 12.75 -20.41 33.01
N THR A 507 12.39 -19.62 34.03
CA THR A 507 13.19 -19.40 35.25
C THR A 507 13.11 -20.56 36.25
N ASN A 508 12.01 -21.33 36.26
CA ASN A 508 11.99 -22.63 36.98
C ASN A 508 13.04 -23.64 36.45
N SER A 509 13.71 -23.35 35.32
CA SER A 509 14.83 -24.12 34.78
C SER A 509 16.21 -23.50 35.11
N GLN A 510 16.28 -22.24 35.51
CA GLN A 510 17.53 -21.49 35.76
C GLN A 510 17.32 -20.48 36.90
N ASP A 511 17.82 -20.80 38.10
CA ASP A 511 17.75 -19.96 39.33
C ASP A 511 18.26 -18.52 39.10
N VAL A 512 17.38 -17.62 38.65
CA VAL A 512 17.67 -16.18 38.45
C VAL A 512 16.51 -15.36 39.05
N THR A 513 16.84 -14.26 39.72
CA THR A 513 15.87 -13.34 40.34
C THR A 513 15.68 -12.10 39.46
N VAL A 514 14.42 -11.78 39.12
CA VAL A 514 14.03 -10.59 38.35
C VAL A 514 13.61 -9.47 39.30
N SER A 515 13.98 -8.23 39.00
CA SER A 515 13.56 -7.03 39.75
C SER A 515 12.18 -6.55 39.28
N LEU A 516 11.27 -6.24 40.22
CA LEU A 516 9.86 -5.89 39.96
C LEU A 516 9.57 -4.39 40.12
N ASP A 517 10.59 -3.55 40.28
CA ASP A 517 10.42 -2.14 40.61
C ASP A 517 9.82 -1.31 39.46
N GLU A 518 10.15 -1.65 38.21
CA GLU A 518 9.61 -1.03 37.00
C GLU A 518 8.13 -1.43 36.77
N PHE A 519 7.76 -2.64 37.22
CA PHE A 519 6.40 -3.19 37.15
C PHE A 519 5.43 -2.49 38.14
N GLU A 520 5.90 -2.10 39.32
CA GLU A 520 5.07 -1.34 40.27
C GLU A 520 4.74 0.07 39.76
N ALA A 521 5.65 0.72 39.03
CA ALA A 521 5.42 2.04 38.46
C ALA A 521 4.33 2.01 37.38
N ASP A 522 4.41 1.03 36.46
CA ASP A 522 3.44 0.87 35.38
C ASP A 522 2.03 0.49 35.90
N LEU A 523 1.94 -0.35 36.93
CA LEU A 523 0.66 -0.75 37.53
C LEU A 523 -0.09 0.41 38.19
N VAL A 524 0.62 1.38 38.76
CA VAL A 524 0.02 2.57 39.37
C VAL A 524 -0.59 3.49 38.31
N GLU A 525 0.08 3.62 37.16
CA GLU A 525 -0.39 4.41 36.01
C GLU A 525 -1.62 3.76 35.36
N ILE A 526 -1.60 2.43 35.18
CA ILE A 526 -2.71 1.64 34.64
C ILE A 526 -3.92 1.65 35.59
N GLN A 527 -3.72 1.59 36.91
CA GLN A 527 -4.80 1.73 37.87
C GLN A 527 -5.48 3.10 37.77
N ARG A 528 -4.72 4.17 37.52
CA ARG A 528 -5.27 5.51 37.26
C ARG A 528 -6.13 5.55 35.99
N LEU A 529 -5.69 4.91 34.91
CA LEU A 529 -6.45 4.80 33.66
C LEU A 529 -7.74 3.98 33.84
N LEU A 530 -7.67 2.82 34.50
CA LEU A 530 -8.83 1.97 34.77
C LEU A 530 -9.83 2.57 35.76
N ASP A 531 -9.39 3.48 36.63
CA ASP A 531 -10.26 4.26 37.51
C ASP A 531 -10.97 5.40 36.76
N ALA A 532 -10.42 5.86 35.63
CA ALA A 532 -11.06 6.83 34.74
C ALA A 532 -12.09 6.19 33.79
N SER A 533 -11.96 4.90 33.43
CA SER A 533 -12.81 4.18 32.45
C SER A 533 -14.12 3.58 32.99
N GLY A 534 -14.57 3.93 34.21
CA GLY A 534 -15.91 3.60 34.71
C GLY A 534 -16.25 2.09 34.82
N GLU A 535 -17.44 1.68 34.36
CA GLU A 535 -17.99 0.32 34.57
C GLU A 535 -17.17 -0.78 33.88
N ARG A 536 -16.57 -0.47 32.72
CA ARG A 536 -15.75 -1.40 31.91
C ARG A 536 -14.41 -1.72 32.58
N GLY A 537 -13.76 -0.73 33.22
CA GLY A 537 -12.57 -0.93 34.06
C GLY A 537 -12.82 -1.83 35.28
N GLY A 538 -14.06 -1.87 35.78
CA GLY A 538 -14.51 -2.80 36.82
C GLY A 538 -14.67 -4.26 36.36
N HIS A 539 -14.97 -4.47 35.07
CA HIS A 539 -15.01 -5.81 34.46
C HIS A 539 -13.60 -6.36 34.19
N LEU A 540 -12.68 -5.51 33.71
CA LEU A 540 -11.27 -5.86 33.48
C LEU A 540 -10.57 -6.29 34.78
N ARG A 541 -10.75 -5.53 35.86
CA ARG A 541 -10.24 -5.87 37.20
C ARG A 541 -10.68 -7.25 37.67
N ARG A 542 -11.93 -7.62 37.37
CA ARG A 542 -12.48 -8.93 37.70
C ARG A 542 -11.84 -10.03 36.86
N ALA A 543 -11.71 -9.81 35.55
CA ALA A 543 -11.08 -10.77 34.63
C ALA A 543 -9.61 -11.03 34.99
N LEU A 544 -8.84 -9.98 35.30
CA LEU A 544 -7.44 -10.06 35.70
C LEU A 544 -7.26 -10.82 37.02
N ARG A 545 -8.09 -10.49 38.02
CA ARG A 545 -8.08 -11.18 39.32
C ARG A 545 -8.44 -12.66 39.19
N THR A 546 -9.44 -12.99 38.38
CA THR A 546 -9.83 -14.39 38.15
C THR A 546 -8.73 -15.19 37.45
N ARG A 547 -7.98 -14.60 36.51
CA ARG A 547 -6.86 -15.28 35.83
C ARG A 547 -5.61 -15.41 36.71
N THR A 548 -5.27 -14.40 37.53
CA THR A 548 -4.19 -14.53 38.52
C THR A 548 -4.52 -15.58 39.59
N GLU A 549 -5.78 -15.63 40.06
CA GLU A 549 -6.23 -16.68 40.99
C GLU A 549 -6.20 -18.09 40.35
N PHE A 550 -6.34 -18.18 39.02
CA PHE A 550 -6.20 -19.43 38.26
C PHE A 550 -4.73 -19.85 38.08
N ALA A 551 -3.84 -18.90 37.80
CA ALA A 551 -2.39 -19.12 37.66
C ALA A 551 -1.71 -19.48 38.99
N ASP A 552 -2.19 -18.90 40.11
CA ASP A 552 -1.70 -19.16 41.48
C ASP A 552 -2.31 -20.45 42.09
N GLY A 553 -3.09 -21.21 41.30
CA GLY A 553 -3.65 -22.50 41.68
C GLY A 553 -4.75 -22.46 42.76
N ARG A 554 -5.34 -21.29 43.03
CA ARG A 554 -6.35 -21.10 44.10
C ARG A 554 -7.78 -21.43 43.68
N ILE A 555 -8.05 -21.57 42.38
CA ILE A 555 -9.34 -22.02 41.85
C ILE A 555 -9.16 -23.37 41.16
N ARG A 556 -9.77 -24.43 41.72
CA ARG A 556 -9.92 -25.71 41.01
C ARG A 556 -11.11 -25.60 40.07
N ARG A 557 -10.93 -26.05 38.81
CA ARG A 557 -12.03 -26.27 37.85
C ARG A 557 -13.12 -27.14 38.49
N GLU A 558 -14.34 -26.63 38.53
CA GLU A 558 -15.52 -27.44 38.27
C GLU A 558 -15.93 -27.24 36.81
#